data_AF-A0A7W4UP37-F1
#
_entry.id   AF-A0A7W4UP37-F1
#
_cell.length_a   1.000
_cell.length_b   1.000
_cell.length_c   1.000
_cell.angle_alpha   90.00
_cell.angle_beta   90.00
_cell.angle_gamma   90.00
#
_symmetry.space_group_name_H-M   'P 1'
#
loop_
_entity.id
_entity.type
_entity.pdbx_description
1 polymer ?
#
loop_
_entity_poly.entity_id
_entity_poly.type
_entity_poly.pdbx_seq_one_letter_code
_entity_poly.pdbx_strand_id
1 'polypeptide(L)'
;MSDSTRSETNLPSRRSVAKAAAWAAPTIAFAVAAPAHAGSPAAQPPGLQGWIAFHHPERGSTSRYTVRGYNSGAHPHGTYGLWVTNTTASSSVTNIRIFLHYLPAPESWSVRVPASNWSDLVPVGTTVIDGVEHQSHRMDYIGTVVPTDGVTKIQNDMYFEASRMTFDTKPSHYIDRYVVVDGVELAFRRGRDQLDYTPLNDNTPPNLPPSIPGGRSSRTAEAVAEEIDASLSPS
;
A
#
# COMPACT_ATOMS: atom_id res chain seq x y z
N MET A 1 28.07 18.50 84.24
CA MET A 1 28.92 17.29 84.29
C MET A 1 28.43 16.41 83.16
N SER A 2 28.95 16.58 81.95
CA SER A 2 30.15 15.88 81.41
C SER A 2 29.86 14.37 81.34
N ASP A 3 29.93 13.68 80.20
CA ASP A 3 31.05 13.72 79.28
C ASP A 3 30.68 13.20 77.87
N SER A 4 31.43 13.67 76.89
CA SER A 4 31.43 13.17 75.52
C SER A 4 32.50 12.10 75.38
N THR A 5 32.22 10.98 74.71
CA THR A 5 33.29 10.16 74.10
C THR A 5 32.92 9.77 72.67
N ARG A 6 33.42 10.58 71.73
CA ARG A 6 33.95 10.17 70.42
C ARG A 6 35.21 9.33 70.72
N SER A 7 35.59 8.23 70.08
CA SER A 7 35.85 7.96 68.67
C SER A 7 36.31 6.49 68.59
N GLU A 8 36.06 5.77 67.50
CA GLU A 8 37.14 5.25 66.65
C GLU A 8 36.60 4.54 65.41
N THR A 9 37.02 5.09 64.28
CA THR A 9 36.98 4.59 62.92
C THR A 9 37.66 3.24 62.77
N ASN A 10 36.99 2.29 62.11
CA ASN A 10 37.68 1.28 61.30
C ASN A 10 37.03 1.22 59.91
N LEU A 11 37.83 1.63 58.92
CA LEU A 11 37.57 1.64 57.48
C LEU A 11 37.78 0.22 56.89
N PRO A 12 37.48 -0.03 55.59
CA PRO A 12 36.74 -1.19 55.12
C PRO A 12 37.62 -2.36 54.66
N SER A 13 37.17 -3.59 54.92
CA SER A 13 37.80 -4.80 54.38
C SER A 13 37.13 -5.23 53.06
N ARG A 14 37.98 -5.35 52.04
CA ARG A 14 37.67 -5.70 50.65
C ARG A 14 37.44 -7.21 50.52
N ARG A 15 36.26 -7.62 50.03
CA ARG A 15 36.12 -8.84 49.21
C ARG A 15 34.87 -8.79 48.32
N SER A 16 35.12 -8.48 47.05
CA SER A 16 34.50 -9.01 45.81
C SER A 16 32.98 -9.25 45.82
N VAL A 17 32.17 -8.38 45.22
CA VAL A 17 31.80 -8.35 43.79
C VAL A 17 31.38 -9.72 43.23
N ALA A 18 30.08 -9.88 43.01
CA ALA A 18 29.55 -10.51 41.80
C ALA A 18 28.19 -9.88 41.45
N LYS A 19 28.15 -9.24 40.27
CA LYS A 19 26.99 -8.64 39.61
C LYS A 19 25.94 -9.69 39.29
N ALA A 20 24.67 -9.34 39.48
CA ALA A 20 23.60 -9.80 38.60
C ALA A 20 22.63 -8.64 38.39
N ALA A 21 22.95 -7.77 37.42
CA ALA A 21 21.95 -6.90 36.81
C ALA A 21 21.11 -7.80 35.89
N ALA A 22 19.98 -8.29 36.39
CA ALA A 22 18.95 -8.83 35.53
C ALA A 22 18.36 -7.64 34.77
N TRP A 23 18.73 -7.52 33.49
CA TRP A 23 18.16 -6.52 32.60
C TRP A 23 16.67 -6.78 32.49
N ALA A 24 15.87 -6.01 33.24
CA ALA A 24 14.47 -5.81 32.93
C ALA A 24 14.44 -5.10 31.57
N ALA A 25 14.28 -5.86 30.50
CA ALA A 25 13.93 -5.28 29.21
C ALA A 25 12.56 -4.61 29.41
N PRO A 26 12.43 -3.28 29.21
CA PRO A 26 11.12 -2.67 29.19
C PRO A 26 10.41 -3.22 27.96
N THR A 27 9.38 -4.04 28.16
CA THR A 27 8.44 -4.35 27.09
C THR A 27 7.66 -3.07 26.81
N ILE A 28 8.17 -2.23 25.91
CA ILE A 28 7.42 -1.08 25.40
C ILE A 28 6.30 -1.67 24.55
N ALA A 29 5.10 -1.76 25.12
CA ALA A 29 3.90 -1.93 24.32
C ALA A 29 3.68 -0.63 23.55
N PHE A 30 3.95 -0.64 22.25
CA PHE A 30 3.56 0.45 21.37
C PHE A 30 2.05 0.44 21.25
N ALA A 31 1.37 1.21 22.10
CA ALA A 31 -0.01 1.62 21.83
C ALA A 31 0.05 2.62 20.68
N VAL A 32 -0.23 2.17 19.46
CA VAL A 32 -0.36 3.07 18.31
C VAL A 32 -1.63 3.91 18.56
N ALA A 33 -1.45 5.14 19.02
CA ALA A 33 -2.52 6.12 19.04
C ALA A 33 -2.84 6.47 17.57
N ALA A 34 -3.91 5.90 17.03
CA ALA A 34 -4.48 6.38 15.77
C ALA A 34 -4.89 7.85 15.97
N PRO A 35 -4.39 8.81 15.16
CA PRO A 35 -4.81 10.18 15.28
C PRO A 35 -6.32 10.27 15.05
N ALA A 36 -7.04 10.84 16.01
CA ALA A 36 -8.43 11.23 15.84
C ALA A 36 -8.50 12.42 14.89
N HIS A 37 -8.50 12.16 13.58
CA HIS A 37 -8.75 13.19 12.58
C HIS A 37 -10.25 13.50 12.55
N ALA A 38 -10.58 14.70 13.03
CA ALA A 38 -11.85 15.34 12.77
C ALA A 38 -12.00 15.62 11.26
N GLY A 39 -13.08 15.09 10.68
CA GLY A 39 -13.68 15.49 9.40
C GLY A 39 -12.75 15.56 8.18
N SER A 40 -12.53 14.43 7.50
CA SER A 40 -11.91 14.42 6.17
C SER A 40 -12.70 13.50 5.22
N PRO A 41 -12.79 13.83 3.91
CA PRO A 41 -13.38 12.94 2.90
C PRO A 41 -12.72 11.57 3.02
N ALA A 42 -13.50 10.48 2.99
CA ALA A 42 -13.09 9.29 3.73
C ALA A 42 -11.68 8.83 3.36
N ALA A 43 -10.92 8.59 4.43
CA ALA A 43 -9.52 8.23 4.36
C ALA A 43 -9.35 7.09 3.36
N GLN A 44 -8.61 7.35 2.29
CA GLN A 44 -8.11 6.27 1.47
C GLN A 44 -7.19 5.42 2.36
N PRO A 45 -7.24 4.08 2.25
CA PRO A 45 -6.42 3.24 3.11
C PRO A 45 -4.94 3.55 2.87
N PRO A 46 -4.12 3.54 3.94
CA PRO A 46 -2.68 3.79 3.84
C PRO A 46 -2.04 2.84 2.83
N GLY A 47 -1.15 3.36 1.97
CA GLY A 47 -0.39 2.58 0.98
C GLY A 47 -0.26 3.28 -0.37
N LEU A 48 0.29 2.58 -1.36
CA LEU A 48 0.52 3.09 -2.73
C LEU A 48 -0.74 2.98 -3.60
N GLN A 49 -1.65 3.94 -3.44
CA GLN A 49 -2.94 4.01 -4.12
C GLN A 49 -2.86 4.54 -5.56
N GLY A 50 -4.01 4.55 -6.25
CA GLY A 50 -4.19 5.05 -7.62
C GLY A 50 -4.17 3.97 -8.71
N TRP A 51 -4.19 4.36 -9.98
CA TRP A 51 -4.35 3.46 -11.13
C TRP A 51 -3.24 3.63 -12.18
N ILE A 52 -2.87 2.50 -12.79
CA ILE A 52 -1.96 2.38 -13.94
C ILE A 52 -2.80 1.78 -15.07
N ALA A 53 -2.56 2.20 -16.31
CA ALA A 53 -3.27 1.63 -17.44
C ALA A 53 -2.62 0.33 -17.89
N PHE A 54 -3.46 -0.69 -18.08
CA PHE A 54 -3.05 -1.98 -18.61
C PHE A 54 -3.83 -2.28 -19.87
N HIS A 55 -3.11 -2.49 -20.97
CA HIS A 55 -3.68 -3.16 -22.13
C HIS A 55 -3.28 -4.62 -22.10
N HIS A 56 -4.17 -5.50 -22.53
CA HIS A 56 -3.94 -6.93 -22.56
C HIS A 56 -4.61 -7.54 -23.79
N PRO A 57 -4.09 -8.65 -24.32
CA PRO A 57 -4.79 -9.42 -25.34
C PRO A 57 -6.10 -10.01 -24.80
N GLU A 58 -7.14 -9.99 -25.64
CA GLU A 58 -8.40 -10.70 -25.41
C GLU A 58 -8.29 -12.15 -25.88
N ARG A 59 -9.19 -13.01 -25.39
CA ARG A 59 -9.29 -14.40 -25.86
C ARG A 59 -9.50 -14.43 -27.38
N GLY A 60 -8.69 -15.23 -28.09
CA GLY A 60 -8.78 -15.36 -29.55
C GLY A 60 -8.26 -14.15 -30.32
N SER A 61 -7.57 -13.21 -29.66
CA SER A 61 -7.00 -12.01 -30.27
C SER A 61 -5.47 -12.00 -30.17
N THR A 62 -4.82 -11.50 -31.22
CA THR A 62 -3.37 -11.24 -31.22
C THR A 62 -3.13 -9.78 -30.83
N SER A 63 -2.71 -9.55 -29.60
CA SER A 63 -2.38 -8.21 -29.10
C SER A 63 -1.13 -8.23 -28.24
N ARG A 64 -0.79 -7.11 -27.62
CA ARG A 64 0.34 -6.99 -26.69
C ARG A 64 -0.17 -6.69 -25.29
N TYR A 65 0.61 -7.03 -24.28
CA TYR A 65 0.45 -6.34 -23.00
C TYR A 65 1.10 -4.97 -23.07
N THR A 66 0.46 -3.98 -22.47
CA THR A 66 1.09 -2.70 -22.15
C THR A 66 0.88 -2.36 -20.69
N VAL A 67 1.88 -1.70 -20.12
CA VAL A 67 1.81 -1.10 -18.78
C VAL A 67 2.18 0.36 -18.96
N ARG A 68 1.24 1.25 -18.70
CA ARG A 68 1.45 2.68 -18.90
C ARG A 68 1.01 3.48 -17.69
N GLY A 69 1.97 4.17 -17.12
CA GLY A 69 1.76 5.20 -16.12
C GLY A 69 1.16 6.46 -16.76
N TYR A 70 0.21 7.06 -16.05
CA TYR A 70 -0.22 8.43 -16.29
C TYR A 70 -0.20 9.19 -14.97
N ASN A 71 0.24 10.44 -15.01
CA ASN A 71 0.28 11.32 -13.83
C ASN A 71 -1.07 11.99 -13.50
N SER A 72 -2.06 11.84 -14.39
CA SER A 72 -3.42 12.36 -14.24
C SER A 72 -4.35 11.69 -15.26
N GLY A 73 -5.66 11.88 -15.11
CA GLY A 73 -6.69 11.37 -16.01
C GLY A 73 -7.70 10.47 -15.30
N ALA A 74 -8.84 10.23 -15.95
CA ALA A 74 -9.92 9.42 -15.39
C ALA A 74 -9.71 7.93 -15.69
N HIS A 75 -9.99 7.09 -14.69
CA HIS A 75 -10.05 5.63 -14.79
C HIS A 75 -11.45 5.17 -14.36
N PRO A 76 -12.03 4.08 -14.90
CA PRO A 76 -13.37 3.62 -14.51
C PRO A 76 -13.57 3.39 -13.01
N HIS A 77 -12.47 3.14 -12.30
CA HIS A 77 -12.44 2.88 -10.86
C HIS A 77 -11.70 3.96 -10.05
N GLY A 78 -11.45 5.15 -10.63
CA GLY A 78 -10.80 6.26 -9.93
C GLY A 78 -9.98 7.19 -10.83
N THR A 79 -8.80 7.58 -10.38
CA THR A 79 -7.91 8.49 -11.11
C THR A 79 -6.61 7.76 -11.46
N TYR A 80 -6.13 7.93 -12.68
CA TYR A 80 -4.77 7.51 -13.03
C TYR A 80 -3.73 8.33 -12.27
N GLY A 81 -2.69 7.65 -11.81
CA GLY A 81 -1.65 8.21 -10.95
C GLY A 81 -1.30 7.26 -9.82
N LEU A 82 -0.24 7.57 -9.12
CA LEU A 82 0.19 6.85 -7.93
C LEU A 82 0.33 7.82 -6.77
N TRP A 83 -0.21 7.46 -5.62
CA TRP A 83 -0.25 8.33 -4.44
C TRP A 83 -0.02 7.50 -3.19
N VAL A 84 0.82 8.00 -2.29
CA VAL A 84 0.95 7.45 -0.93
C VAL A 84 0.05 8.28 -0.02
N THR A 85 -0.89 7.62 0.62
CA THR A 85 -1.91 8.24 1.48
C THR A 85 -1.44 8.32 2.93
N ASN A 86 -2.02 9.24 3.69
CA ASN A 86 -1.74 9.50 5.11
C ASN A 86 -0.28 9.86 5.42
N THR A 87 0.37 10.57 4.50
CA THR A 87 1.73 11.10 4.70
C THR A 87 1.72 12.47 5.37
N THR A 88 2.82 12.84 6.02
CA THR A 88 3.13 14.23 6.39
C THR A 88 4.35 14.72 5.64
N ALA A 89 4.62 16.02 5.65
CA ALA A 89 5.85 16.60 5.07
C ALA A 89 7.15 16.05 5.71
N SER A 90 7.07 15.40 6.88
CA SER A 90 8.21 14.76 7.55
C SER A 90 8.25 13.24 7.40
N SER A 91 7.26 12.62 6.75
CA SER A 91 7.23 11.16 6.57
C SER A 91 8.42 10.67 5.76
N SER A 92 8.94 9.50 6.07
CA SER A 92 9.89 8.78 5.22
C SER A 92 9.11 7.85 4.28
N VAL A 93 9.18 8.10 2.96
CA VAL A 93 8.52 7.26 1.94
C VAL A 93 9.58 6.62 1.06
N THR A 94 9.74 5.30 1.18
CA THR A 94 10.84 4.54 0.57
C THR A 94 10.39 3.17 0.06
N ASN A 95 11.30 2.44 -0.59
CA ASN A 95 11.10 1.05 -1.02
C ASN A 95 9.78 0.83 -1.79
N ILE A 96 9.46 1.74 -2.71
CA ILE A 96 8.28 1.67 -3.56
C ILE A 96 8.54 0.67 -4.68
N ARG A 97 7.72 -0.38 -4.76
CA ARG A 97 7.90 -1.50 -5.68
C ARG A 97 6.56 -1.93 -6.24
N ILE A 98 6.54 -2.27 -7.52
CA ILE A 98 5.35 -2.82 -8.18
C ILE A 98 5.72 -4.16 -8.80
N PHE A 99 4.95 -5.19 -8.47
CA PHE A 99 5.03 -6.49 -9.11
C PHE A 99 3.82 -6.68 -10.01
N LEU A 100 4.06 -7.22 -11.20
CA LEU A 100 3.05 -7.57 -12.17
C LEU A 100 3.06 -9.08 -12.37
N HIS A 101 1.91 -9.71 -12.12
CA HIS A 101 1.72 -11.15 -12.21
C HIS A 101 0.82 -11.45 -13.41
N TYR A 102 1.34 -12.20 -14.38
CA TYR A 102 0.61 -12.52 -15.61
C TYR A 102 0.46 -14.02 -15.79
N LEU A 103 -0.70 -14.40 -16.33
CA LEU A 103 -0.92 -15.73 -16.88
C LEU A 103 -1.86 -15.63 -18.10
N PRO A 104 -1.43 -16.09 -19.29
CA PRO A 104 -0.04 -16.33 -19.67
C PRO A 104 0.77 -15.02 -19.70
N ALA A 105 2.07 -15.14 -19.45
CA ALA A 105 2.98 -14.01 -19.40
C ALA A 105 3.78 -13.83 -20.68
N PRO A 106 4.16 -12.59 -21.01
CA PRO A 106 5.12 -12.36 -22.09
C PRO A 106 6.51 -12.88 -21.74
N GLU A 107 7.21 -13.39 -22.76
CA GLU A 107 8.62 -13.79 -22.64
C GLU A 107 9.55 -12.59 -22.41
N SER A 108 9.16 -11.40 -22.90
CA SER A 108 9.96 -10.19 -22.79
C SER A 108 9.13 -8.92 -22.77
N TRP A 109 9.71 -7.90 -22.14
CA TRP A 109 9.21 -6.52 -22.09
C TRP A 109 10.21 -5.59 -22.77
N SER A 110 9.70 -4.52 -23.36
CA SER A 110 10.49 -3.44 -23.93
C SER A 110 10.02 -2.10 -23.38
N VAL A 111 10.98 -1.23 -23.06
CA VAL A 111 10.72 0.17 -22.73
C VAL A 111 10.25 0.88 -23.99
N ARG A 112 9.06 1.52 -23.93
CA ARG A 112 8.55 2.36 -25.02
C ARG A 112 8.91 3.82 -24.83
N VAL A 113 8.83 4.27 -23.58
CA VAL A 113 9.25 5.60 -23.16
C VAL A 113 10.09 5.42 -21.89
N PRO A 114 11.34 5.91 -21.85
CA PRO A 114 12.14 5.88 -20.63
C PRO A 114 11.40 6.57 -19.49
N ALA A 115 11.22 5.84 -18.38
CA ALA A 115 10.63 6.41 -17.18
C ALA A 115 11.67 7.30 -16.49
N SER A 116 11.24 8.43 -15.91
CA SER A 116 12.18 9.33 -15.22
C SER A 116 12.60 8.81 -13.84
N ASN A 117 11.72 8.04 -13.19
CA ASN A 117 11.88 7.65 -11.79
C ASN A 117 11.58 6.17 -11.52
N TRP A 118 11.46 5.35 -12.58
CA TRP A 118 11.23 3.91 -12.46
C TRP A 118 12.35 3.13 -13.13
N SER A 119 12.73 2.01 -12.53
CA SER A 119 13.59 1.03 -13.17
C SER A 119 12.88 0.38 -14.36
N ASP A 120 13.65 -0.33 -15.18
CA ASP A 120 13.08 -1.25 -16.15
C ASP A 120 12.26 -2.34 -15.45
N LEU A 121 11.29 -2.90 -16.20
CA LEU A 121 10.47 -4.03 -15.77
C LEU A 121 11.23 -5.34 -16.01
N VAL A 122 11.64 -6.01 -14.93
CA VAL A 122 12.50 -7.21 -14.98
C VAL A 122 11.79 -8.46 -14.45
N PRO A 123 12.09 -9.66 -14.99
CA PRO A 123 11.51 -10.91 -14.48
C PRO A 123 12.06 -11.24 -13.09
N VAL A 124 11.19 -11.75 -12.20
CA VAL A 124 11.55 -12.10 -10.80
C VAL A 124 11.07 -13.50 -10.37
N GLY A 125 10.65 -14.34 -11.32
CA GLY A 125 10.19 -15.70 -11.06
C GLY A 125 8.67 -15.83 -11.08
N THR A 126 8.12 -16.74 -10.26
CA THR A 126 6.69 -17.03 -10.23
C THR A 126 6.05 -16.72 -8.87
N THR A 127 4.75 -16.46 -8.86
CA THR A 127 3.92 -16.27 -7.66
C THR A 127 2.64 -17.08 -7.80
N VAL A 128 2.25 -17.80 -6.75
CA VAL A 128 0.96 -18.51 -6.72
C VAL A 128 -0.12 -17.57 -6.20
N ILE A 129 -1.17 -17.37 -7.00
CA ILE A 129 -2.33 -16.55 -6.68
C ILE A 129 -3.57 -17.41 -6.89
N ASP A 130 -4.39 -17.56 -5.85
CA ASP A 130 -5.61 -18.39 -5.88
C ASP A 130 -5.35 -19.83 -6.37
N GLY A 131 -4.21 -20.40 -5.98
CA GLY A 131 -3.78 -21.75 -6.38
C GLY A 131 -3.19 -21.87 -7.80
N VAL A 132 -3.03 -20.75 -8.51
CA VAL A 132 -2.54 -20.71 -9.89
C VAL A 132 -1.19 -19.98 -9.97
N GLU A 133 -0.22 -20.60 -10.64
CA GLU A 133 1.11 -20.01 -10.84
C GLU A 133 1.09 -18.91 -11.93
N HIS A 134 1.57 -17.72 -11.56
CA HIS A 134 1.72 -16.57 -12.45
C HIS A 134 3.19 -16.18 -12.58
N GLN A 135 3.64 -15.85 -13.79
CA GLN A 135 4.98 -15.28 -13.96
C GLN A 135 4.98 -13.83 -13.50
N SER A 136 6.03 -13.45 -12.79
CA SER A 136 6.12 -12.20 -12.04
C SER A 136 7.24 -11.33 -12.58
N HIS A 137 6.94 -10.05 -12.75
CA HIS A 137 7.89 -9.01 -13.13
C HIS A 137 7.87 -7.89 -12.10
N ARG A 138 9.00 -7.23 -11.87
CA ARG A 138 9.13 -6.15 -10.89
C ARG A 138 9.67 -4.88 -11.54
N MET A 139 9.16 -3.75 -11.08
CA MET A 139 9.75 -2.43 -11.28
C MET A 139 9.87 -1.72 -9.93
N ASP A 140 10.93 -0.93 -9.77
CA ASP A 140 11.26 -0.19 -8.56
C ASP A 140 11.20 1.31 -8.84
N TYR A 141 10.66 2.08 -7.89
CA TYR A 141 10.81 3.53 -7.93
C TYR A 141 12.23 3.88 -7.48
N ILE A 142 12.98 4.53 -8.36
CA ILE A 142 14.37 4.97 -8.14
C ILE A 142 14.47 6.48 -7.92
N GLY A 143 13.36 7.20 -8.10
CA GLY A 143 13.29 8.64 -7.86
C GLY A 143 13.35 9.02 -6.38
N THR A 144 13.67 10.28 -6.13
CA THR A 144 13.49 10.87 -4.80
C THR A 144 12.01 11.15 -4.57
N VAL A 145 11.50 10.83 -3.38
CA VAL A 145 10.15 11.19 -2.95
C VAL A 145 10.23 12.43 -2.07
N VAL A 146 9.40 13.44 -2.35
CA VAL A 146 9.21 14.62 -1.49
C VAL A 146 7.82 14.51 -0.87
N PRO A 147 7.72 14.08 0.41
CA PRO A 147 6.45 13.91 1.10
C PRO A 147 5.67 15.21 1.23
N THR A 148 4.34 15.10 1.19
CA THR A 148 3.41 16.21 1.43
C THR A 148 2.32 15.78 2.40
N ASP A 149 1.70 16.74 3.08
CA ASP A 149 0.64 16.48 4.05
C ASP A 149 -0.60 15.86 3.38
N GLY A 150 -1.12 14.80 4.00
CA GLY A 150 -2.29 14.05 3.56
C GLY A 150 -2.00 13.04 2.47
N VAL A 151 -1.51 13.49 1.31
CA VAL A 151 -1.26 12.63 0.14
C VAL A 151 0.01 13.06 -0.58
N THR A 152 0.95 12.13 -0.75
CA THR A 152 2.19 12.31 -1.52
C THR A 152 2.03 11.73 -2.91
N LYS A 153 2.17 12.56 -3.95
CA LYS A 153 2.13 12.09 -5.35
C LYS A 153 3.44 11.41 -5.74
N ILE A 154 3.34 10.25 -6.38
CA ILE A 154 4.47 9.53 -6.97
C ILE A 154 4.42 9.72 -8.49
N GLN A 155 5.56 10.05 -9.09
CA GLN A 155 5.67 10.17 -10.54
C GLN A 155 5.34 8.82 -11.19
N ASN A 156 4.38 8.81 -12.11
CA ASN A 156 3.84 7.63 -12.77
C ASN A 156 3.93 7.81 -14.30
N ASP A 157 5.14 7.74 -14.84
CA ASP A 157 5.43 7.99 -16.26
C ASP A 157 6.04 6.79 -17.00
N MET A 158 6.02 5.61 -16.39
CA MET A 158 6.53 4.41 -17.04
C MET A 158 5.70 4.03 -18.28
N TYR A 159 6.34 3.47 -19.29
CA TYR A 159 5.65 2.83 -20.41
C TYR A 159 6.43 1.62 -20.91
N PHE A 160 5.90 0.44 -20.60
CA PHE A 160 6.40 -0.85 -21.08
C PHE A 160 5.40 -1.51 -22.03
N GLU A 161 5.93 -2.23 -23.02
CA GLU A 161 5.15 -3.03 -23.94
C GLU A 161 5.82 -4.38 -24.16
N ALA A 162 5.01 -5.43 -24.17
CA ALA A 162 5.47 -6.78 -24.44
C ALA A 162 5.40 -7.15 -25.92
N SER A 163 6.01 -8.28 -26.27
CA SER A 163 5.81 -8.91 -27.59
C SER A 163 4.34 -9.26 -27.85
N ARG A 164 3.95 -9.36 -29.13
CA ARG A 164 2.58 -9.78 -29.49
C ARG A 164 2.37 -11.23 -29.09
N MET A 165 1.20 -11.51 -28.56
CA MET A 165 0.78 -12.84 -28.13
C MET A 165 -0.67 -13.10 -28.48
N THR A 166 -1.00 -14.38 -28.59
CA THR A 166 -2.34 -14.90 -28.84
C THR A 166 -2.68 -15.87 -27.73
N PHE A 167 -3.91 -15.80 -27.22
CA PHE A 167 -4.34 -16.66 -26.11
C PHE A 167 -5.64 -17.38 -26.42
N ASP A 168 -5.68 -18.67 -26.09
CA ASP A 168 -6.87 -19.51 -26.23
C ASP A 168 -7.84 -19.35 -25.03
N THR A 169 -7.32 -18.82 -23.92
CA THR A 169 -8.06 -18.54 -22.68
C THR A 169 -7.97 -17.06 -22.29
N LYS A 170 -8.88 -16.61 -21.42
CA LYS A 170 -8.86 -15.24 -20.90
C LYS A 170 -7.62 -15.08 -20.00
N PRO A 171 -6.78 -14.06 -20.22
CA PRO A 171 -5.64 -13.82 -19.35
C PRO A 171 -6.03 -13.37 -17.96
N SER A 172 -5.24 -13.82 -17.00
CA SER A 172 -5.22 -13.39 -15.61
C SER A 172 -4.07 -12.41 -15.38
N HIS A 173 -4.35 -11.36 -14.62
CA HIS A 173 -3.39 -10.31 -14.29
C HIS A 173 -3.66 -9.74 -12.90
N TYR A 174 -2.61 -9.65 -12.09
CA TYR A 174 -2.62 -9.03 -10.78
C TYR A 174 -1.43 -8.09 -10.61
N ILE A 175 -1.62 -7.09 -9.75
CA ILE A 175 -0.61 -6.10 -9.43
C ILE A 175 -0.43 -6.09 -7.92
N ASP A 176 0.76 -6.37 -7.46
CA ASP A 176 1.14 -6.15 -6.06
C ASP A 176 1.89 -4.84 -5.94
N ARG A 177 1.56 -4.06 -4.92
CA ARG A 177 2.16 -2.76 -4.67
C ARG A 177 2.70 -2.71 -3.26
N TYR A 178 3.95 -2.27 -3.14
CA TYR A 178 4.66 -2.14 -1.89
C TYR A 178 5.14 -0.70 -1.73
N VAL A 179 5.06 -0.17 -0.51
CA VAL A 179 5.70 1.07 -0.09
C VAL A 179 6.02 1.00 1.38
N VAL A 180 7.17 1.54 1.79
CA VAL A 180 7.50 1.73 3.21
C VAL A 180 7.23 3.19 3.58
N VAL A 181 6.36 3.40 4.57
CA VAL A 181 6.05 4.72 5.14
C VAL A 181 6.46 4.69 6.60
N ASP A 182 7.39 5.57 6.99
CA ASP A 182 7.88 5.70 8.37
C ASP A 182 8.37 4.37 8.98
N GLY A 183 9.00 3.54 8.13
CA GLY A 183 9.53 2.22 8.50
C GLY A 183 8.51 1.08 8.46
N VAL A 184 7.23 1.37 8.18
CA VAL A 184 6.16 0.38 8.07
C VAL A 184 5.93 0.04 6.59
N GLU A 185 6.10 -1.24 6.23
CA GLU A 185 5.77 -1.71 4.89
C GLU A 185 4.28 -1.94 4.72
N LEU A 186 3.70 -1.28 3.73
CA LEU A 186 2.32 -1.42 3.29
C LEU A 186 2.31 -2.11 1.93
N ALA A 187 1.53 -3.17 1.80
CA ALA A 187 1.47 -4.04 0.65
C ALA A 187 0.05 -4.52 0.34
N PHE A 188 -0.39 -4.35 -0.91
CA PHE A 188 -1.66 -4.88 -1.37
C PHE A 188 -1.62 -5.38 -2.81
N ARG A 189 -2.58 -6.25 -3.14
CA ARG A 189 -2.83 -6.78 -4.49
C ARG A 189 -4.13 -6.25 -5.07
N ARG A 190 -4.15 -5.93 -6.37
CA ARG A 190 -5.38 -5.72 -7.16
C ARG A 190 -5.35 -6.55 -8.45
N GLY A 191 -6.47 -7.20 -8.75
CA GLY A 191 -6.69 -7.87 -10.03
C GLY A 191 -7.10 -6.90 -11.16
N ARG A 192 -7.08 -7.42 -12.38
CA ARG A 192 -7.72 -6.82 -13.58
C ARG A 192 -9.19 -6.51 -13.25
N ASP A 193 -9.53 -5.23 -13.13
CA ASP A 193 -10.89 -4.70 -12.89
C ASP A 193 -11.45 -4.91 -11.47
N GLN A 194 -10.60 -5.21 -10.49
CA GLN A 194 -11.02 -5.26 -9.08
C GLN A 194 -10.85 -3.90 -8.42
N LEU A 195 -11.99 -3.30 -8.01
CA LEU A 195 -11.99 -2.08 -7.21
C LEU A 195 -11.36 -2.33 -5.84
N ASP A 196 -11.66 -3.49 -5.26
CA ASP A 196 -11.15 -3.92 -3.97
C ASP A 196 -9.72 -4.45 -4.09
N TYR A 197 -8.94 -4.26 -3.03
CA TYR A 197 -7.61 -4.85 -2.91
C TYR A 197 -7.57 -5.93 -1.84
N THR A 198 -6.62 -6.84 -1.99
CA THR A 198 -6.27 -7.85 -0.98
C THR A 198 -5.01 -7.39 -0.23
N PRO A 199 -5.05 -7.18 1.09
CA PRO A 199 -3.83 -6.95 1.88
C PRO A 199 -2.84 -8.10 1.72
N LEU A 200 -1.56 -7.78 1.59
CA LEU A 200 -0.47 -8.79 1.48
C LEU A 200 0.35 -8.91 2.77
N ASN A 201 0.08 -8.07 3.76
CA ASN A 201 0.69 -8.12 5.07
C ASN A 201 -0.25 -7.55 6.14
N ASP A 202 0.06 -7.81 7.41
CA ASP A 202 -0.76 -7.39 8.56
C ASP A 202 -0.75 -5.87 8.80
N ASN A 203 0.26 -5.17 8.26
CA ASN A 203 0.36 -3.72 8.37
C ASN A 203 -0.62 -2.99 7.44
N THR A 204 -1.11 -3.67 6.40
CA THR A 204 -2.00 -3.08 5.42
C THR A 204 -3.43 -3.32 5.86
N PRO A 205 -4.18 -2.27 6.20
CA PRO A 205 -5.55 -2.45 6.63
C PRO A 205 -6.38 -3.08 5.51
N PRO A 206 -7.41 -3.86 5.85
CA PRO A 206 -8.37 -4.34 4.87
C PRO A 206 -9.04 -3.16 4.17
N ASN A 207 -9.55 -3.41 2.96
CA ASN A 207 -10.13 -2.38 2.13
C ASN A 207 -11.17 -1.56 2.91
N LEU A 208 -10.97 -0.25 2.98
CA LEU A 208 -12.00 0.65 3.50
C LEU A 208 -13.12 0.72 2.46
N PRO A 209 -14.40 0.63 2.85
CA PRO A 209 -15.49 0.75 1.90
C PRO A 209 -15.33 2.07 1.13
N PRO A 210 -15.51 2.08 -0.20
CA PRO A 210 -15.37 3.30 -0.97
C PRO A 210 -16.34 4.34 -0.41
N SER A 211 -15.80 5.42 0.17
CA SER A 211 -16.61 6.63 0.29
C SER A 211 -16.87 7.11 -1.12
N ILE A 212 -18.08 6.87 -1.58
CA ILE A 212 -18.61 7.43 -2.80
C ILE A 212 -18.31 8.92 -2.77
N PRO A 213 -17.48 9.47 -3.69
CA PRO A 213 -17.36 10.91 -3.84
C PRO A 213 -18.73 11.41 -4.27
N GLY A 214 -19.29 12.34 -3.49
CA GLY A 214 -20.62 12.89 -3.72
C GLY A 214 -20.80 13.34 -5.17
N GLY A 215 -21.85 12.83 -5.81
CA GLY A 215 -22.24 13.25 -7.15
C GLY A 215 -22.96 12.15 -7.92
N ARG A 216 -24.31 12.17 -7.84
CA ARG A 216 -25.26 11.53 -8.79
C ARG A 216 -25.79 10.12 -8.49
N SER A 217 -25.88 9.70 -7.23
CA SER A 217 -26.73 8.55 -6.85
C SER A 217 -27.59 8.75 -5.59
N SER A 218 -27.66 9.96 -5.02
CA SER A 218 -28.55 10.23 -3.89
C SER A 218 -30.04 10.24 -4.24
N ARG A 219 -30.42 10.24 -5.53
CA ARG A 219 -31.85 10.26 -5.91
C ARG A 219 -32.54 8.89 -5.92
N THR A 220 -31.80 7.79 -5.81
CA THR A 220 -32.40 6.44 -5.75
C THR A 220 -32.54 5.92 -4.32
N ALA A 221 -31.71 6.38 -3.39
CA ALA A 221 -31.86 6.02 -1.96
C ALA A 221 -33.01 6.79 -1.29
N GLU A 222 -33.28 8.02 -1.71
CA GLU A 222 -34.38 8.84 -1.19
C GLU A 222 -35.75 8.36 -1.71
N ALA A 223 -35.82 7.85 -2.94
CA ALA A 223 -37.05 7.31 -3.53
C ALA A 223 -37.50 5.97 -2.92
N VAL A 224 -36.57 5.15 -2.40
CA VAL A 224 -36.92 3.89 -1.71
C VAL A 224 -37.29 4.15 -0.25
N ALA A 225 -36.76 5.20 0.38
CA ALA A 225 -37.14 5.58 1.74
C ALA A 225 -38.57 6.16 1.79
N GLU A 226 -39.01 6.88 0.76
CA GLU A 226 -40.36 7.46 0.70
C GLU A 226 -41.45 6.39 0.43
N GLU A 227 -41.13 5.30 -0.29
CA GLU A 227 -42.08 4.22 -0.58
C GLU A 227 -42.32 3.28 0.62
N ILE A 228 -41.33 3.13 1.51
CA ILE A 228 -41.45 2.28 2.70
C ILE A 228 -42.28 3.00 3.79
N ASP A 229 -42.16 4.32 3.93
CA ASP A 229 -42.85 5.08 4.98
C ASP A 229 -44.35 5.29 4.68
N ALA A 230 -44.76 5.26 3.40
CA ALA A 230 -46.17 5.30 3.01
C ALA A 230 -46.91 3.96 3.25
N SER A 231 -46.20 2.85 3.51
CA SER A 231 -46.77 1.51 3.69
C SER A 231 -47.00 1.11 5.16
N LEU A 232 -46.60 1.95 6.12
CA LEU A 232 -46.64 1.64 7.56
C LEU A 232 -47.53 2.55 8.40
N SER A 233 -48.47 3.29 7.79
CA SER A 233 -49.53 3.98 8.54
C SER A 233 -50.77 3.09 8.70
N PRO A 234 -51.10 2.61 9.92
CA PRO A 234 -52.41 2.04 10.18
C PRO A 234 -53.45 3.13 10.53
N SER A 235 -54.61 3.01 9.87
CA SER A 235 -55.94 3.63 10.11
C SER A 235 -56.23 4.95 9.38
#